data_AF-A0A914E8B2-F1
#
_entry.id   AF-A0A914E8B2-F1
#
_cell.length_a   1.000
_cell.length_b   1.000
_cell.length_c   1.000
_cell.angle_alpha   90.00
_cell.angle_beta   90.00
_cell.angle_gamma   90.00
#
_symmetry.space_group_name_H-M   'P 1'
#
loop_
_entity.id
_entity.type
_entity.pdbx_description
1 polymer ?
#
loop_
_entity_poly.entity_id
_entity_poly.type
_entity_poly.pdbx_seq_one_letter_code
_entity_poly.pdbx_strand_id
1 'polypeptide(L)'
;MLMLDFKFFVLYFIFIFHLIPAQEYNVRSYGAKGDGVTSDTIAVRSALAAASNTNGGRVIFDSGYIFLTGCFNVTSNVILDVRGTILGSINVSDYEVISILPWYGYHTDLVKQPFVYMYNATNVTITGGGTIDGNGPYWYRCMINDTNPPCYPYGRYATDKE
;
A
#
# COMPACT_ATOMS: atom_id res chain seq x y z
N MET A 1 23.80 -48.32 -23.61
CA MET A 1 22.52 -47.60 -23.72
C MET A 1 22.10 -47.22 -22.32
N LEU A 2 22.55 -46.06 -21.83
CA LEU A 2 22.28 -45.58 -20.48
C LEU A 2 20.80 -45.16 -20.41
N MET A 3 19.98 -45.95 -19.73
CA MET A 3 18.65 -45.52 -19.31
C MET A 3 18.84 -44.44 -18.23
N LEU A 4 18.80 -43.17 -18.64
CA LEU A 4 18.57 -42.08 -17.69
C LEU A 4 17.19 -42.32 -17.06
N ASP A 5 17.17 -42.66 -15.79
CA ASP A 5 15.97 -42.96 -15.02
C ASP A 5 15.03 -41.73 -14.99
N PHE A 6 13.82 -41.91 -15.56
CA PHE A 6 12.75 -40.90 -15.63
C PHE A 6 12.40 -40.28 -14.26
N LYS A 7 12.69 -40.98 -13.16
CA LYS A 7 12.52 -40.51 -11.77
C LYS A 7 13.42 -39.32 -11.43
N PHE A 8 14.64 -39.22 -11.98
CA PHE A 8 15.51 -38.07 -11.74
C PHE A 8 14.99 -36.82 -12.43
N PHE A 9 14.35 -36.96 -13.59
CA PHE A 9 13.78 -35.83 -14.33
C PHE A 9 12.59 -35.20 -13.59
N VAL A 10 11.74 -36.04 -12.97
CA VAL A 10 10.59 -35.57 -12.16
C VAL A 10 11.05 -34.90 -10.86
N LEU A 11 12.06 -35.44 -10.19
CA LEU A 11 12.64 -34.82 -8.98
C LEU A 11 13.38 -33.51 -9.29
N TYR A 12 14.05 -33.41 -10.44
CA TYR A 12 14.71 -32.19 -10.91
C TYR A 12 13.70 -31.09 -11.25
N PHE A 13 12.53 -31.45 -11.81
CA PHE A 13 11.45 -30.50 -12.09
C PHE A 13 10.74 -30.00 -10.82
N ILE A 14 10.65 -30.83 -9.77
CA ILE A 14 10.11 -30.42 -8.46
C ILE A 14 11.10 -29.49 -7.71
N PHE A 15 12.41 -29.61 -7.96
CA PHE A 15 13.43 -28.74 -7.37
C PHE A 15 13.62 -27.40 -8.09
N ILE A 16 13.30 -27.31 -9.39
CA ILE A 16 13.34 -26.04 -10.16
C ILE A 16 12.15 -25.12 -9.87
N PHE A 17 11.13 -25.59 -9.13
CA PHE A 17 10.02 -24.74 -8.69
C PHE A 17 10.40 -23.69 -7.62
N HIS A 18 11.66 -23.65 -7.18
CA HIS A 18 12.15 -22.73 -6.16
C HIS A 18 13.00 -21.61 -6.78
N LEU A 19 12.59 -20.36 -6.50
CA LEU A 19 13.31 -19.09 -6.67
C LEU A 19 13.17 -18.39 -8.04
N ILE A 20 11.93 -18.12 -8.49
CA ILE A 20 11.73 -16.90 -9.28
C ILE A 20 11.76 -15.75 -8.26
N PRO A 21 12.76 -14.84 -8.30
CA PRO A 21 12.78 -13.69 -7.41
C PRO A 21 11.50 -12.87 -7.64
N ALA A 22 10.90 -12.38 -6.56
CA ALA A 22 9.73 -11.50 -6.67
C ALA A 22 10.10 -10.29 -7.52
N GLN A 23 9.31 -10.01 -8.56
CA GLN A 23 9.52 -8.85 -9.43
C GLN A 23 9.56 -7.57 -8.58
N GLU A 24 10.56 -6.73 -8.81
CA GLU A 24 10.79 -5.52 -8.02
C GLU A 24 10.20 -4.28 -8.70
N TYR A 25 9.59 -3.43 -7.87
CA TYR A 25 8.85 -2.23 -8.25
C TYR A 25 9.26 -1.07 -7.35
N ASN A 26 10.38 -0.43 -7.68
CA ASN A 26 10.82 0.74 -6.93
C ASN A 26 9.96 1.96 -7.28
N VAL A 27 9.36 2.60 -6.27
CA VAL A 27 8.44 3.75 -6.47
C VAL A 27 9.10 4.92 -7.21
N ARG A 28 10.43 5.06 -7.13
CA ARG A 28 11.18 6.09 -7.84
C ARG A 28 11.24 5.85 -9.35
N SER A 29 11.24 4.59 -9.77
CA SER A 29 11.10 4.21 -11.19
C SER A 29 9.74 4.59 -11.77
N TYR A 30 8.76 4.89 -10.92
CA TYR A 30 7.44 5.39 -11.27
C TYR A 30 7.28 6.90 -11.08
N GLY A 31 8.39 7.61 -10.82
CA GLY A 31 8.42 9.07 -10.73
C GLY A 31 8.33 9.65 -9.32
N ALA A 32 8.41 8.83 -8.27
CA ALA A 32 8.46 9.33 -6.90
C ALA A 32 9.76 10.13 -6.68
N LYS A 33 9.64 11.33 -6.12
CA LYS A 33 10.79 12.18 -5.80
C LYS A 33 11.42 11.81 -4.47
N GLY A 34 10.62 11.45 -3.46
CA GLY A 34 11.12 11.09 -2.14
C GLY A 34 11.74 12.27 -1.37
N ASP A 35 11.28 13.50 -1.64
CA ASP A 35 11.79 14.74 -1.03
C ASP A 35 11.02 15.17 0.23
N GLY A 36 9.98 14.43 0.63
CA GLY A 36 9.11 14.72 1.77
C GLY A 36 8.13 15.86 1.57
N VAL A 37 8.06 16.47 0.37
CA VAL A 37 7.26 17.66 0.09
C VAL A 37 6.40 17.49 -1.16
N THR A 38 6.94 16.90 -2.22
CA THR A 38 6.20 16.57 -3.44
C THR A 38 5.28 15.37 -3.17
N SER A 39 4.02 15.45 -3.62
CA SER A 39 3.12 14.30 -3.55
C SER A 39 3.58 13.18 -4.50
N ASP A 40 4.02 12.08 -3.92
CA ASP A 40 4.44 10.86 -4.60
C ASP A 40 3.27 9.87 -4.81
N THR A 41 2.04 10.28 -4.49
CA THR A 41 0.83 9.44 -4.51
C THR A 41 0.64 8.69 -5.83
N ILE A 42 0.80 9.38 -6.97
CA ILE A 42 0.64 8.76 -8.30
C ILE A 42 1.71 7.68 -8.50
N ALA A 43 2.98 8.00 -8.21
CA ALA A 43 4.08 7.07 -8.39
C ALA A 43 3.96 5.82 -7.49
N VAL A 44 3.59 6.02 -6.22
CA VAL A 44 3.34 4.92 -5.27
C VAL A 44 2.21 4.02 -5.77
N ARG A 45 1.07 4.59 -6.16
CA ARG A 45 -0.07 3.83 -6.68
C ARG A 45 0.26 3.13 -8.00
N SER A 46 1.06 3.75 -8.88
CA SER A 46 1.50 3.12 -10.14
C SER A 46 2.43 1.92 -9.90
N ALA A 47 3.35 2.00 -8.93
CA ALA A 47 4.20 0.88 -8.57
C ALA A 47 3.39 -0.30 -8.00
N LEU A 48 2.43 -0.02 -7.11
CA LEU A 48 1.51 -1.02 -6.56
C LEU A 48 0.60 -1.63 -7.63
N ALA A 49 0.10 -0.82 -8.56
CA ALA A 49 -0.69 -1.31 -9.69
C ALA A 49 0.12 -2.23 -10.61
N ALA A 50 1.38 -1.88 -10.90
CA ALA A 50 2.27 -2.72 -11.67
C ALA A 50 2.52 -4.07 -10.99
N ALA A 51 2.78 -4.07 -9.68
CA ALA A 51 2.88 -5.30 -8.89
C ALA A 51 1.60 -6.13 -8.93
N SER A 52 0.44 -5.51 -8.75
CA SER A 52 -0.86 -6.20 -8.82
C SER A 52 -1.08 -6.85 -10.20
N ASN A 53 -0.70 -6.18 -11.28
CA ASN A 53 -0.87 -6.67 -12.65
C ASN A 53 0.01 -7.89 -12.97
N THR A 54 1.05 -8.15 -12.17
CA THR A 54 1.91 -9.33 -12.28
C THR A 54 1.70 -10.35 -11.16
N ASN A 55 0.51 -10.36 -10.55
CA ASN A 55 0.18 -11.25 -9.43
C ASN A 55 1.06 -11.05 -8.19
N GLY A 56 1.46 -9.81 -7.92
CA GLY A 56 2.29 -9.41 -6.79
C GLY A 56 3.71 -9.05 -7.17
N GLY A 57 4.57 -8.96 -6.16
CA GLY A 57 5.94 -8.50 -6.30
C GLY A 57 6.40 -7.69 -5.10
N ARG A 58 7.63 -7.20 -5.15
CA ARG A 58 8.23 -6.37 -4.11
C ARG A 58 8.17 -4.90 -4.50
N VAL A 59 7.34 -4.13 -3.80
CA VAL A 59 7.29 -2.67 -3.97
C VAL A 59 8.27 -2.03 -3.00
N ILE A 60 9.24 -1.28 -3.52
CA ILE A 60 10.41 -0.80 -2.77
C ILE A 60 10.33 0.71 -2.54
N PHE A 61 10.53 1.12 -1.29
CA PHE A 61 10.72 2.49 -0.85
C PHE A 61 12.14 2.63 -0.32
N ASP A 62 13.05 3.16 -1.13
CA ASP A 62 14.48 3.23 -0.81
C ASP A 62 14.79 4.00 0.48
N SER A 63 15.87 3.61 1.15
CA SER A 63 16.42 4.35 2.27
C SER A 63 16.96 5.72 1.85
N GLY A 64 16.96 6.68 2.77
CA GLY A 64 17.40 8.06 2.51
C GLY A 64 16.35 8.96 1.86
N TYR A 65 15.14 8.46 1.62
CA TYR A 65 14.02 9.20 1.02
C TYR A 65 12.82 9.28 1.96
N ILE A 66 12.03 10.34 1.79
CA ILE A 66 10.74 10.54 2.46
C ILE A 66 9.68 10.67 1.37
N PHE A 67 8.79 9.68 1.27
CA PHE A 67 7.76 9.62 0.24
C PHE A 67 6.45 10.15 0.82
N LEU A 68 6.11 11.42 0.51
CA LEU A 68 4.83 12.01 0.90
C LEU A 68 3.72 11.47 0.00
N THR A 69 2.74 10.78 0.56
CA THR A 69 1.67 10.14 -0.22
C THR A 69 0.32 10.19 0.49
N GLY A 70 -0.74 10.23 -0.31
CA GLY A 70 -2.11 9.90 0.12
C GLY A 70 -2.28 8.42 0.45
N CYS A 71 -3.51 8.00 0.68
CA CYS A 71 -3.82 6.60 0.93
C CYS A 71 -3.47 5.72 -0.29
N PHE A 72 -3.14 4.46 -0.04
CA PHE A 72 -2.86 3.49 -1.11
C PHE A 72 -3.30 2.09 -0.73
N ASN A 73 -3.52 1.26 -1.76
CA ASN A 73 -4.02 -0.10 -1.64
C ASN A 73 -2.88 -1.08 -1.84
N VAL A 74 -2.76 -2.06 -0.95
CA VAL A 74 -1.84 -3.18 -1.09
C VAL A 74 -2.66 -4.44 -1.36
N THR A 75 -2.36 -5.10 -2.47
CA THR A 75 -3.06 -6.31 -2.95
C THR A 75 -2.33 -7.59 -2.54
N SER A 76 -2.92 -8.74 -2.82
CA SER A 76 -2.30 -10.04 -2.53
C SER A 76 -0.91 -10.20 -3.17
N ASN A 77 -0.07 -11.02 -2.53
CA ASN A 77 1.29 -11.36 -2.99
C ASN A 77 2.26 -10.17 -3.07
N VAL A 78 1.94 -9.05 -2.45
CA VAL A 78 2.81 -7.87 -2.39
C VAL A 78 3.72 -7.93 -1.16
N ILE A 79 5.01 -7.71 -1.39
CA ILE A 79 5.99 -7.38 -0.35
C ILE A 79 6.19 -5.86 -0.39
N LEU A 80 5.72 -5.16 0.63
CA LEU A 80 5.99 -3.74 0.85
C LEU A 80 7.34 -3.61 1.58
N ASP A 81 8.40 -3.33 0.81
CA ASP A 81 9.77 -3.20 1.32
C ASP A 81 10.07 -1.72 1.62
N VAL A 82 9.81 -1.34 2.86
CA VAL A 82 9.93 0.04 3.35
C VAL A 82 11.29 0.21 4.01
N ARG A 83 12.23 0.86 3.32
CA ARG A 83 13.59 1.12 3.83
C ARG A 83 13.82 2.60 4.18
N GLY A 84 13.06 3.50 3.55
CA GLY A 84 12.97 4.93 3.87
C GLY A 84 11.77 5.25 4.77
N THR A 85 11.19 6.44 4.58
CA THR A 85 9.97 6.86 5.27
C THR A 85 8.82 7.03 4.27
N ILE A 86 7.68 6.41 4.54
CA ILE A 86 6.41 6.72 3.89
C ILE A 86 5.67 7.69 4.80
N LEU A 87 5.46 8.92 4.33
CA LEU A 87 4.82 9.99 5.09
C LEU A 87 3.40 10.24 4.57
N GLY A 88 2.41 10.15 5.46
CA GLY A 88 1.01 10.38 5.11
C GLY A 88 0.72 11.84 4.83
N SER A 89 -0.02 12.12 3.76
CA SER A 89 -0.50 13.47 3.48
C SER A 89 -1.37 14.00 4.63
N ILE A 90 -1.34 15.32 4.84
CA ILE A 90 -2.27 16.02 5.74
C ILE A 90 -3.51 16.54 5.00
N ASN A 91 -3.56 16.37 3.68
CA ASN A 91 -4.69 16.78 2.86
C ASN A 91 -5.76 15.67 2.83
N VAL A 92 -6.96 16.01 3.28
CA VAL A 92 -8.11 15.10 3.38
C VAL A 92 -8.54 14.56 2.02
N SER A 93 -8.35 15.32 0.94
CA SER A 93 -8.69 14.89 -0.42
C SER A 93 -7.78 13.79 -0.95
N ASP A 94 -6.64 13.54 -0.32
CA ASP A 94 -5.72 12.45 -0.68
C ASP A 94 -6.17 11.09 -0.10
N TYR A 95 -7.29 11.09 0.64
CA TYR A 95 -7.92 9.91 1.22
C TYR A 95 -9.28 9.69 0.56
N GLU A 96 -9.42 8.55 -0.13
CA GLU A 96 -10.64 8.19 -0.85
C GLU A 96 -11.78 7.87 0.13
N VAL A 97 -13.02 7.98 -0.33
CA VAL A 97 -14.20 7.61 0.45
C VAL A 97 -14.56 6.17 0.11
N ILE A 98 -14.59 5.29 1.12
CA ILE A 98 -14.88 3.86 0.97
C ILE A 98 -16.06 3.45 1.86
N SER A 99 -16.71 2.34 1.54
CA SER A 99 -17.67 1.71 2.45
C SER A 99 -16.99 1.27 3.74
N ILE A 100 -17.74 1.22 4.86
CA ILE A 100 -17.20 0.70 6.12
C ILE A 100 -16.61 -0.69 5.93
N LEU A 101 -15.51 -0.95 6.66
CA LEU A 101 -15.01 -2.30 6.81
C LEU A 101 -15.92 -3.08 7.76
N PRO A 102 -16.08 -4.41 7.59
CA PRO A 102 -17.00 -5.23 8.41
C PRO A 102 -16.84 -5.12 9.94
N TRP A 103 -15.67 -4.68 10.42
CA TRP A 103 -15.37 -4.53 11.84
C TRP A 103 -15.75 -3.17 12.44
N TYR A 104 -16.12 -2.16 11.63
CA TYR A 104 -16.44 -0.81 12.11
C TYR A 104 -17.82 -0.67 12.78
N GLY A 105 -18.62 -1.74 12.86
CA GLY A 105 -19.92 -1.74 13.54
C GLY A 105 -21.10 -1.31 12.65
N TYR A 106 -22.32 -1.51 13.17
CA TYR A 106 -23.61 -1.30 12.49
C TYR A 106 -23.94 0.19 12.29
N HIS A 107 -23.26 0.86 11.35
CA HIS A 107 -23.69 2.17 10.84
C HIS A 107 -23.48 2.23 9.32
N THR A 108 -24.55 2.55 8.60
CA THR A 108 -24.58 2.69 7.14
C THR A 108 -23.88 3.99 6.73
N ASP A 109 -22.55 4.09 6.82
CA ASP A 109 -21.88 5.34 6.47
C ASP A 109 -20.55 5.10 5.75
N LEU A 110 -20.24 5.95 4.77
CA LEU A 110 -18.94 5.94 4.10
C LEU A 110 -17.86 6.49 5.05
N VAL A 111 -16.61 6.05 4.89
CA VAL A 111 -15.46 6.51 5.70
C VAL A 111 -14.30 6.93 4.81
N LYS A 112 -13.38 7.75 5.34
CA LYS A 112 -12.09 7.95 4.67
C LYS A 112 -11.27 6.66 4.71
N GLN A 113 -10.66 6.32 3.58
CA GLN A 113 -9.82 5.16 3.45
C GLN A 113 -8.65 5.23 4.44
N PRO A 114 -8.32 4.13 5.14
CA PRO A 114 -7.08 4.01 5.91
C PRO A 114 -5.84 4.33 5.06
N PHE A 115 -4.81 4.89 5.69
CA PHE A 115 -3.59 5.30 5.00
C PHE A 115 -2.93 4.17 4.20
N VAL A 116 -2.68 3.03 4.87
CA VAL A 116 -2.27 1.78 4.22
C VAL A 116 -3.48 0.86 4.25
N TYR A 117 -4.08 0.61 3.08
CA TYR A 117 -5.32 -0.13 2.99
C TYR A 117 -5.11 -1.50 2.33
N MET A 118 -5.65 -2.53 2.99
CA MET A 118 -5.62 -3.92 2.54
C MET A 118 -6.98 -4.54 2.83
N TYR A 119 -7.67 -5.01 1.80
CA TYR A 119 -8.96 -5.68 1.94
C TYR A 119 -8.99 -6.93 1.08
N ASN A 120 -9.39 -8.05 1.69
CA ASN A 120 -9.41 -9.37 1.05
C ASN A 120 -8.07 -9.74 0.36
N ALA A 121 -6.94 -9.31 0.94
CA ALA A 121 -5.59 -9.58 0.44
C ALA A 121 -4.95 -10.72 1.22
N THR A 122 -4.21 -11.58 0.53
CA THR A 122 -3.48 -12.71 1.11
C THR A 122 -2.00 -12.64 0.76
N ASN A 123 -1.13 -13.22 1.59
CA ASN A 123 0.31 -13.24 1.36
C ASN A 123 0.91 -11.83 1.17
N VAL A 124 0.57 -10.92 2.07
CA VAL A 124 1.14 -9.57 2.12
C VAL A 124 2.21 -9.52 3.20
N THR A 125 3.38 -8.97 2.88
CA THR A 125 4.48 -8.79 3.84
C THR A 125 4.90 -7.33 3.87
N ILE A 126 5.12 -6.76 5.05
CA ILE A 126 5.76 -5.45 5.23
C ILE A 126 7.14 -5.69 5.84
N THR A 127 8.19 -5.15 5.20
CA THR A 127 9.59 -5.37 5.59
C THR A 127 10.44 -4.11 5.33
N GLY A 128 11.77 -4.22 5.43
CA GLY A 128 12.72 -3.16 5.06
C GLY A 128 13.24 -2.31 6.23
N GLY A 129 12.56 -2.35 7.39
CA GLY A 129 13.02 -1.72 8.64
C GLY A 129 12.92 -0.18 8.68
N GLY A 130 12.33 0.44 7.66
CA GLY A 130 12.03 1.86 7.59
C GLY A 130 10.78 2.26 8.37
N THR A 131 10.23 3.43 8.04
CA THR A 131 9.13 4.05 8.79
C THR A 131 7.88 4.23 7.93
N ILE A 132 6.71 3.95 8.52
CA ILE A 132 5.41 4.40 7.99
C ILE A 132 4.86 5.42 9.00
N ASP A 133 4.87 6.69 8.64
CA ASP A 133 4.38 7.80 9.45
C ASP A 133 3.05 8.30 8.90
N GLY A 134 1.95 8.07 9.63
CA GLY A 134 0.61 8.50 9.22
C GLY A 134 0.29 9.98 9.49
N ASN A 135 1.24 10.78 9.98
CA ASN A 135 1.00 12.17 10.40
C ASN A 135 -0.08 12.32 11.49
N GLY A 136 -0.14 11.33 12.40
CA GLY A 136 -1.18 11.21 13.43
C GLY A 136 -1.43 12.47 14.29
N PRO A 137 -0.40 13.20 14.76
CA PRO A 137 -0.60 14.42 15.55
C PRO A 137 -1.42 15.51 14.84
N TYR A 138 -1.27 15.66 13.52
CA TYR A 138 -2.09 16.59 12.73
C TYR A 138 -3.56 16.17 12.78
N TRP A 139 -3.84 14.90 12.50
CA TRP A 139 -5.19 14.34 12.50
C TRP A 139 -5.85 14.38 13.87
N TYR A 140 -5.09 14.10 14.94
CA TYR A 140 -5.59 14.21 16.31
C TYR A 140 -5.98 15.65 16.67
N ARG A 141 -5.14 16.64 16.31
CA ARG A 141 -5.45 18.06 16.52
C ARG A 141 -6.66 18.51 15.71
N CYS A 142 -6.75 18.05 14.47
CA CYS A 142 -7.86 18.29 13.55
C CYS A 142 -9.19 17.76 14.13
N MET A 143 -9.17 16.58 14.75
CA MET A 143 -10.32 16.00 15.45
C MET A 143 -10.77 16.80 16.69
N ILE A 144 -9.84 17.32 17.50
CA ILE A 144 -10.18 18.00 18.76
C ILE A 144 -10.48 19.50 18.62
N ASN A 145 -9.99 20.17 17.57
CA ASN A 145 -10.05 21.64 17.48
C ASN A 145 -11.10 22.21 16.50
N ASP A 146 -11.82 21.38 15.73
CA ASP A 146 -13.01 21.66 14.87
C ASP A 146 -13.11 23.02 14.13
N THR A 147 -12.01 23.74 13.95
CA THR A 147 -12.05 25.17 13.57
C THR A 147 -11.86 25.42 12.08
N ASN A 148 -11.60 24.37 11.27
CA ASN A 148 -11.59 24.46 9.80
C ASN A 148 -11.85 23.08 9.15
N PRO A 149 -12.95 22.88 8.38
CA PRO A 149 -13.21 21.63 7.65
C PRO A 149 -12.26 21.46 6.44
N PRO A 150 -12.02 20.23 5.95
CA PRO A 150 -12.78 19.00 6.20
C PRO A 150 -12.04 18.01 7.12
N CYS A 151 -11.95 18.31 8.40
CA CYS A 151 -11.29 17.50 9.43
C CYS A 151 -11.97 16.16 9.78
N TYR A 152 -12.84 15.62 8.93
CA TYR A 152 -13.74 14.51 9.27
C TYR A 152 -13.36 13.18 8.58
N PRO A 153 -12.51 12.33 9.20
CA PRO A 153 -12.33 10.94 8.77
C PRO A 153 -13.57 10.07 9.04
N TYR A 154 -14.38 10.46 10.03
CA TYR A 154 -15.64 9.81 10.45
C TYR A 154 -16.89 10.62 10.09
N GLY A 155 -16.76 11.61 9.19
CA GLY A 155 -17.91 12.41 8.79
C GLY A 155 -18.91 11.47 8.14
N ARG A 156 -20.15 11.46 8.63
CA ARG A 156 -21.25 10.91 7.85
C ARG A 156 -21.22 11.65 6.52
N TYR A 157 -20.69 11.02 5.47
CA TYR A 157 -20.92 11.48 4.11
C TYR A 157 -22.38 11.16 3.86
N ALA A 158 -23.25 11.99 4.44
CA ALA A 158 -24.65 12.02 4.11
C ALA A 158 -24.71 12.05 2.58
N THR A 159 -25.67 11.32 2.07
CA THR A 159 -26.02 11.22 0.66
C THR A 159 -26.32 12.61 0.11
N ASP A 160 -25.29 13.38 -0.20
CA ASP A 160 -25.39 14.63 -0.95
C ASP A 160 -25.29 14.27 -2.43
N LYS A 161 -26.18 13.37 -2.86
CA LYS A 161 -26.58 13.21 -4.25
C LYS A 161 -28.08 12.96 -4.23
N GLU A 162 -28.76 13.95 -4.79
CA GLU A 162 -30.14 13.96 -5.30
C GLU A 162 -30.65 12.59 -5.77
#